data_AF-S4NFN9-F1
#
_entry.id   AF-S4NFN9-F1
#
_cell.length_a   1.000
_cell.length_b   1.000
_cell.length_c   1.000
_cell.angle_alpha   90.00
_cell.angle_beta   90.00
_cell.angle_gamma   90.00
#
_symmetry.space_group_name_H-M   'P 1'
#
loop_
_entity.id
_entity.type
_entity.pdbx_description
1 polymer ?
#
loop_
_entity_poly.entity_id
_entity_poly.type
_entity_poly.pdbx_seq_one_letter_code
_entity_poly.pdbx_strand_id
1 'polypeptide(L)' 'VAPTYIENKRELLNLDKRKHKTVLGLFASDHMPYNLEAGISDPSLSEMTQKAIEILSQNQNGYMLFVE' A
#
# COMPACT_ATOMS: atom_id res chain seq x y z
N VAL A 1 -2.13 -5.60 -17.65
CA VAL A 1 -1.33 -4.38 -17.36
C VAL A 1 -0.46 -4.73 -16.17
N ALA A 2 0.84 -4.44 -16.22
CA ALA A 2 1.73 -4.70 -15.08
C ALA A 2 1.29 -3.87 -13.86
N PRO A 3 1.43 -4.39 -12.64
CA PRO A 3 1.14 -3.61 -11.44
C PRO A 3 2.08 -2.40 -11.34
N THR A 4 1.57 -1.29 -10.79
CA THR A 4 2.44 -0.20 -10.35
C THR A 4 3.24 -0.69 -9.15
N TYR A 5 4.56 -0.63 -9.26
CA TYR A 5 5.47 -1.05 -8.21
C TYR A 5 5.92 0.15 -7.37
N ILE A 6 5.91 -0.01 -6.06
CA ILE A 6 6.32 1.03 -5.09
C ILE A 6 7.13 0.42 -3.95
N GLU A 7 8.06 1.19 -3.40
CA GLU A 7 9.04 0.68 -2.42
C GLU A 7 9.16 1.53 -1.15
N ASN A 8 8.44 2.66 -1.06
CA ASN A 8 8.51 3.52 0.12
C ASN A 8 7.19 4.25 0.41
N LYS A 9 7.09 4.79 1.62
CA LYS A 9 5.95 5.57 2.11
C LYS A 9 5.57 6.72 1.19
N ARG A 10 6.54 7.47 0.66
CA ARG A 10 6.27 8.61 -0.23
C ARG A 10 5.55 8.16 -1.49
N GLU A 11 5.96 7.04 -2.09
CA GLU A 11 5.30 6.48 -3.27
C GLU A 11 3.91 5.95 -2.94
N LEU A 12 3.74 5.25 -1.81
CA LEU A 12 2.43 4.80 -1.32
C LEU A 12 1.44 5.97 -1.20
N LEU A 13 1.86 7.07 -0.56
CA LEU A 13 1.01 8.24 -0.35
C LEU A 13 0.67 8.96 -1.66
N ASN A 14 1.53 8.87 -2.68
CA ASN A 14 1.33 9.50 -3.99
C ASN A 14 0.49 8.66 -4.97
N LEU A 15 0.05 7.46 -4.58
CA LEU A 15 -0.84 6.65 -5.42
C LEU A 15 -2.19 7.34 -5.65
N ASP A 16 -2.48 7.63 -6.92
CA ASP A 16 -3.79 8.03 -7.42
C ASP A 16 -4.65 6.79 -7.79
N LYS A 17 -5.71 6.53 -7.02
CA LYS A 17 -6.64 5.41 -7.23
C LYS A 17 -7.31 5.37 -8.61
N ARG A 18 -7.38 6.50 -9.32
CA ARG A 18 -7.94 6.54 -10.69
C ARG A 18 -6.96 6.02 -11.74
N LYS A 19 -5.66 6.16 -11.48
CA LYS A 19 -4.58 5.76 -12.38
C LYS A 19 -4.02 4.38 -12.03
N HIS A 20 -3.87 4.09 -10.73
CA HIS A 20 -3.21 2.90 -10.23
C HIS A 20 -4.25 1.90 -9.72
N LYS A 21 -4.73 1.03 -10.61
CA LYS A 21 -5.76 0.02 -10.31
C LYS A 21 -5.19 -1.30 -9.77
N THR A 22 -3.91 -1.56 -10.00
CA THR A 22 -3.20 -2.75 -9.53
C THR A 22 -1.84 -2.29 -9.04
N VAL A 23 -1.51 -2.57 -7.79
CA VAL A 23 -0.32 -2.08 -7.10
C VAL A 23 0.36 -3.25 -6.40
N LEU A 24 1.68 -3.30 -6.48
CA LEU A 24 2.53 -4.15 -5.65
C LEU A 24 3.45 -3.24 -4.83
N GLY A 25 3.26 -3.23 -3.51
CA GLY A 25 4.12 -2.48 -2.59
C GLY A 25 4.99 -3.43 -1.79
N LEU A 26 6.31 -3.32 -1.93
CA LEU A 26 7.29 -4.07 -1.14
C LEU A 26 8.21 -3.05 -0.46
N PHE A 27 8.02 -2.84 0.84
CA PHE A 27 8.67 -1.73 1.56
C PHE A 27 9.96 -2.14 2.31
N ALA A 28 10.28 -3.44 2.31
CA ALA A 28 11.49 -3.99 2.91
C ALA A 28 11.95 -5.21 2.09
N SER A 29 13.22 -5.57 2.21
CA SER A 29 13.76 -6.79 1.56
C SER A 29 13.25 -8.09 2.18
N ASP A 30 12.75 -8.01 3.41
CA ASP A 30 12.15 -9.12 4.16
C ASP A 30 11.00 -8.58 5.03
N HIS A 31 10.97 -8.86 6.33
CA HIS A 31 9.99 -8.27 7.25
C HIS A 31 10.13 -6.74 7.36
N MET A 32 8.99 -6.06 7.43
CA MET A 32 8.91 -4.67 7.86
C MET A 32 9.55 -4.51 9.26
N PRO A 33 10.22 -3.37 9.54
CA PRO A 33 10.72 -3.10 10.89
C PRO A 33 9.57 -3.02 11.89
N TYR A 34 9.86 -3.25 13.17
CA TYR A 34 8.91 -2.98 14.23
C TYR A 34 8.51 -1.50 14.22
N ASN A 35 7.28 -1.19 14.64
CA ASN A 35 6.78 0.19 14.62
C ASN A 35 7.64 1.18 15.45
N LEU A 36 8.32 0.71 16.49
CA LEU A 36 9.24 1.53 17.29
C LEU A 36 10.56 1.85 16.57
N GLU A 37 10.92 1.07 15.55
CA GLU A 37 12.16 1.18 14.78
C GLU A 37 11.90 1.75 13.37
N ALA A 38 10.63 1.90 12.98
CA ALA A 38 10.22 2.37 11.67
C ALA A 38 10.75 3.79 11.40
N GLY A 39 11.39 3.96 10.24
CA GLY A 39 11.88 5.22 9.73
C GLY A 39 10.81 6.02 8.98
N ILE A 40 11.20 7.22 8.54
CA ILE A 40 10.31 8.12 7.78
C ILE A 40 9.91 7.51 6.42
N SER A 41 10.72 6.61 5.86
CA SER A 41 10.45 5.90 4.61
C SER A 41 9.44 4.78 4.74
N ASP A 42 9.14 4.33 5.96
CA ASP A 42 8.39 3.11 6.20
C ASP A 42 6.92 3.45 6.43
N PRO A 43 6.00 2.91 5.61
CA PRO A 43 4.58 3.14 5.83
C PRO A 43 4.08 2.36 7.05
N SER A 44 3.16 2.94 7.82
CA SER A 44 2.50 2.20 8.88
C SER A 44 1.49 1.20 8.31
N LEU A 45 1.12 0.18 9.11
CA LEU A 45 0.05 -0.76 8.75
C LEU A 45 -1.28 -0.03 8.46
N SER A 46 -1.58 1.04 9.21
CA SER A 46 -2.76 1.86 9.00
C SER A 46 -2.72 2.63 7.67
N GLU A 47 -1.56 3.18 7.28
CA GLU A 47 -1.38 3.87 6.00
C GLU A 47 -1.52 2.90 4.82
N MET A 48 -0.93 1.71 4.91
CA MET A 48 -1.07 0.65 3.91
C MET A 48 -2.53 0.21 3.77
N THR A 49 -3.20 -0.05 4.88
CA THR A 49 -4.61 -0.47 4.92
C THR A 49 -5.52 0.59 4.32
N GLN A 50 -5.34 1.86 4.71
CA GLN A 50 -6.14 2.96 4.19
C GLN A 50 -5.97 3.09 2.67
N LYS A 51 -4.74 3.01 2.16
CA LYS A 51 -4.50 3.10 0.71
C LYS A 51 -5.06 1.89 -0.03
N ALA A 52 -4.97 0.69 0.54
CA ALA A 52 -5.57 -0.52 -0.04
C ALA A 52 -7.10 -0.37 -0.16
N ILE A 53 -7.77 0.12 0.89
CA ILE A 53 -9.21 0.41 0.87
C ILE A 53 -9.55 1.46 -0.21
N GLU A 54 -8.77 2.54 -0.32
CA GLU A 54 -9.00 3.59 -1.33
C GLU A 54 -8.97 3.04 -2.77
N ILE A 55 -8.07 2.10 -3.06
CA ILE A 55 -7.94 1.47 -4.38
C ILE A 55 -9.02 0.42 -4.61
N LEU A 56 -9.21 -0.51 -3.66
CA LEU A 56 -10.12 -1.64 -3.80
C LEU A 56 -11.59 -1.22 -3.78
N SER A 57 -11.94 -0.18 -3.01
CA SER A 57 -13.31 0.36 -2.95
C SER A 57 -13.84 0.93 -4.27
N GLN A 58 -12.97 1.09 -5.29
CA GLN A 58 -13.41 1.46 -6.63
C GLN A 58 -14.20 0.34 -7.33
N ASN A 59 -14.10 -0.91 -6.86
CA ASN A 59 -14.89 -2.02 -7.38
C ASN A 59 -16.28 -2.08 -6.72
N GLN A 60 -17.33 -1.80 -7.49
CA GLN A 60 -18.71 -1.82 -7.00
C GLN A 60 -19.21 -3.22 -6.60
N ASN A 61 -18.56 -4.28 -7.09
CA ASN A 61 -18.88 -5.66 -6.70
C ASN A 61 -18.26 -6.06 -5.36
N GLY A 62 -17.56 -5.15 -4.68
CA GLY A 62 -16.86 -5.39 -3.42
C GLY A 62 -15.43 -5.88 -3.60
N TYR A 63 -14.79 -6.16 -2.47
CA TYR A 63 -13.41 -6.66 -2.38
C TYR A 63 -13.22 -7.48 -1.11
N MET A 64 -12.20 -8.32 -1.11
CA MET A 64 -11.66 -8.96 0.10
C MET A 64 -10.30 -8.32 0.40
N LEU A 65 -10.07 -7.97 1.66
CA LEU A 65 -8.81 -7.40 2.13
C LEU A 65 -8.34 -8.19 3.35
N PHE A 66 -7.13 -8.72 3.26
CA PHE A 66 -6.40 -9.32 4.37
C PHE A 66 -5.37 -8.30 4.88
N VAL A 67 -5.28 -8.14 6.20
CA VAL A 67 -4.36 -7.19 6.85
C VAL A 67 -3.68 -7.93 8.00
N GLU A 68 -2.35 -7.93 7.98
CA GLU A 68 -1.45 -8.49 8.99
C GLU A 68 -0.28 -7.52 9.21
#